data_AF-A0A953PVV1-F1
#
_entry.id   AF-A0A953PVV1-F1
#
_cell.length_a   1.000
_cell.length_b   1.000
_cell.length_c   1.000
_cell.angle_alpha   90.00
_cell.angle_beta   90.00
_cell.angle_gamma   90.00
#
_symmetry.space_group_name_H-M   'P 1'
#
loop_
_entity.id
_entity.type
_entity.pdbx_description
1 polymer ?
#
loop_
_entity_poly.entity_id
_entity_poly.type
_entity_poly.pdbx_seq_one_letter_code
_entity_poly.pdbx_strand_id
1 'polypeptide(L)'
;MRIRWYGAALAALLSFAAGAQAQTYKSHIEHPIVRYKMSAKLDPAKKTVTGHYTLTWWNHTEDTIPDLYFHLYLNAFKNMDSTFMREASGTRRAELLKYWHTEPEGQKWGWVDVNKLQVVGGADLTKAITFVHPDDDNAADQTVIRVALPQSIPPHGTIELAVDFTSKLPRALARTGFGSKGDYFLVAQWFPKIGVYEGPGDRGRKQDGW
;
A
#
# COMPACT_ATOMS: atom_id res chain seq x y z
N MET A 1 -7.64 6.22 79.58
CA MET A 1 -8.02 6.48 78.18
C MET A 1 -6.92 5.90 77.29
N ARG A 2 -7.15 4.73 76.68
CA ARG A 2 -6.16 3.97 75.89
C ARG A 2 -6.41 4.23 74.40
N ILE A 3 -5.45 4.83 73.70
CA ILE A 3 -5.52 5.04 72.25
C ILE A 3 -4.69 3.95 71.57
N ARG A 4 -5.33 3.12 70.75
CA ARG A 4 -4.72 2.05 69.96
C ARG A 4 -4.18 2.63 68.65
N TRP A 5 -2.93 2.31 68.34
CA TRP A 5 -2.31 2.55 67.05
C TRP A 5 -2.78 1.50 66.05
N TYR A 6 -3.35 1.91 64.91
CA TYR A 6 -3.60 1.03 63.77
C TYR A 6 -2.48 1.26 62.75
N GLY A 7 -1.55 0.31 62.66
CA GLY A 7 -0.59 0.25 61.56
C GLY A 7 -1.29 -0.25 60.31
N ALA A 8 -1.34 0.58 59.26
CA ALA A 8 -1.76 0.17 57.93
C ALA A 8 -0.56 -0.45 57.20
N ALA A 9 -0.60 -1.75 56.93
CA ALA A 9 0.36 -2.41 56.05
C ALA A 9 -0.03 -2.13 54.59
N LEU A 10 0.83 -1.42 53.85
CA LEU A 10 0.67 -1.19 52.42
C LEU A 10 1.12 -2.45 51.66
N ALA A 11 0.18 -3.18 51.07
CA ALA A 11 0.50 -4.28 50.16
C ALA A 11 0.86 -3.70 48.78
N ALA A 12 2.13 -3.78 48.38
CA ALA A 12 2.57 -3.41 47.04
C ALA A 12 2.15 -4.51 46.04
N LEU A 13 1.18 -4.20 45.17
CA LEU A 13 0.79 -5.04 44.05
C LEU A 13 1.82 -4.88 42.92
N LEU A 14 2.80 -5.80 42.86
CA LEU A 14 3.68 -5.96 41.70
C LEU A 14 2.86 -6.45 40.50
N SER A 15 2.57 -5.55 39.58
CA SER A 15 1.92 -5.88 38.31
C SER A 15 2.97 -6.48 37.37
N PHE A 16 2.97 -7.81 37.22
CA PHE A 16 3.71 -8.45 36.14
C PHE A 16 3.01 -8.13 34.81
N ALA A 17 3.56 -7.17 34.06
CA ALA A 17 3.21 -7.01 32.65
C ALA A 17 3.78 -8.22 31.90
N ALA A 18 2.93 -9.22 31.66
CA ALA A 18 3.25 -10.31 30.75
C ALA A 18 3.47 -9.71 29.36
N GLY A 19 4.74 -9.58 28.96
CA GLY A 19 5.10 -9.18 27.61
C GLY A 19 4.55 -10.21 26.65
N ALA A 20 3.55 -9.83 25.85
CA ALA A 20 3.06 -10.68 24.78
C ALA A 20 4.23 -10.94 23.82
N GLN A 21 4.79 -12.16 23.85
CA GLN A 21 5.71 -12.61 22.83
C GLN A 21 4.92 -12.76 21.54
N ALA A 22 5.33 -12.02 20.49
CA ALA A 22 4.77 -12.19 19.17
C ALA A 22 4.99 -13.63 18.71
N GLN A 23 3.92 -14.31 18.30
CA GLN A 23 4.01 -15.63 17.69
C GLN A 23 4.78 -15.51 16.37
N THR A 24 5.99 -16.05 16.32
CA THR A 24 6.78 -16.10 15.08
C THR A 24 6.42 -17.37 14.31
N TYR A 25 5.94 -17.21 13.07
CA TYR A 25 5.67 -18.32 12.16
C TYR A 25 6.75 -18.39 11.08
N LYS A 26 7.22 -19.59 10.74
CA LYS A 26 8.15 -19.80 9.61
C LYS A 26 7.34 -20.01 8.34
N SER A 27 7.44 -19.09 7.37
CA SER A 27 6.80 -19.26 6.07
C SER A 27 7.23 -20.56 5.39
N HIS A 28 6.28 -21.30 4.81
CA HIS A 28 6.52 -22.49 3.99
C HIS A 28 6.59 -22.19 2.48
N ILE A 29 6.60 -20.92 2.09
CA ILE A 29 6.79 -20.53 0.69
C ILE A 29 8.24 -20.85 0.32
N GLU A 30 8.45 -21.91 -0.45
CA GLU A 30 9.78 -22.38 -0.86
C GLU A 30 10.46 -21.36 -1.78
N HIS A 31 9.71 -20.72 -2.68
CA HIS A 31 10.21 -19.77 -3.68
C HIS A 31 9.38 -18.48 -3.67
N PRO A 32 9.66 -17.54 -2.74
CA PRO A 32 8.91 -16.29 -2.70
C PRO A 32 9.27 -15.40 -3.90
N ILE A 33 8.26 -14.88 -4.59
CA ILE A 33 8.45 -13.84 -5.63
C ILE A 33 8.63 -12.47 -4.97
N VAL A 34 8.04 -12.27 -3.79
CA VAL A 34 8.06 -10.99 -3.10
C VAL A 34 7.89 -11.14 -1.59
N ARG A 35 8.53 -10.25 -0.83
CA ARG A 35 8.40 -10.15 0.63
C ARG A 35 8.28 -8.70 1.04
N TYR A 36 7.31 -8.40 1.89
CA TYR A 36 7.15 -7.09 2.50
C TYR A 36 7.35 -7.18 4.01
N LYS A 37 8.14 -6.26 4.56
CA LYS A 37 8.15 -5.93 5.99
C LYS A 37 7.67 -4.50 6.12
N MET A 38 6.53 -4.29 6.77
CA MET A 38 5.82 -3.01 6.72
C MET A 38 5.38 -2.57 8.11
N SER A 39 5.39 -1.25 8.31
CA SER A 39 4.68 -0.58 9.39
C SER A 39 3.81 0.52 8.80
N ALA A 40 2.60 0.69 9.33
CA ALA A 40 1.68 1.72 8.87
C ALA A 40 0.81 2.22 10.01
N LYS A 41 0.35 3.47 9.88
CA LYS A 41 -0.51 4.13 10.85
C LYS A 41 -1.66 4.82 10.14
N LEU A 42 -2.88 4.51 10.56
CA LEU A 42 -4.07 5.26 10.21
C LEU A 42 -4.18 6.48 11.13
N ASP A 43 -4.39 7.66 10.55
CA ASP A 43 -4.87 8.87 11.22
C ASP A 43 -6.36 9.03 10.85
N PRO A 44 -7.30 8.71 11.76
CA PRO A 44 -8.73 8.79 11.47
C PRO A 44 -9.23 10.22 11.22
N ALA A 45 -8.64 11.22 11.88
CA ALA A 45 -9.06 12.61 11.71
C ALA A 45 -8.72 13.10 10.30
N LYS A 46 -7.48 12.83 9.87
CA LYS A 46 -6.99 13.18 8.53
C LYS A 46 -7.45 12.21 7.46
N LYS A 47 -7.90 11.01 7.84
CA LYS A 47 -8.30 9.92 6.94
C LYS A 47 -7.13 9.49 6.05
N THR A 48 -5.95 9.43 6.64
CA THR A 48 -4.70 9.13 5.94
C THR A 48 -4.02 7.91 6.55
N VAL A 49 -3.39 7.11 5.71
CA VAL A 49 -2.47 6.05 6.13
C VAL A 49 -1.05 6.46 5.74
N THR A 50 -0.17 6.62 6.71
CA THR A 50 1.27 6.80 6.48
C THR A 50 1.96 5.48 6.72
N GLY A 51 2.83 5.07 5.80
CA GLY A 51 3.52 3.79 5.92
C GLY A 51 4.95 3.82 5.43
N HIS A 52 5.69 2.87 5.97
CA HIS A 52 7.03 2.51 5.54
C HIS A 52 7.05 1.00 5.28
N TYR A 53 7.61 0.58 4.16
CA TYR A 53 7.93 -0.83 3.94
C TYR A 53 9.32 -1.03 3.36
N THR A 54 9.92 -2.15 3.75
CA THR A 54 11.01 -2.78 3.03
C THR A 54 10.45 -3.93 2.19
N LEU A 55 10.82 -3.95 0.92
CA LEU A 55 10.38 -4.90 -0.09
C LEU A 55 11.59 -5.66 -0.62
N THR A 56 11.59 -6.98 -0.51
CA THR A 56 12.52 -7.84 -1.25
C THR A 56 11.77 -8.44 -2.44
N TRP A 57 12.31 -8.25 -3.63
CA TRP A 57 11.76 -8.79 -4.88
C TRP A 57 12.81 -9.64 -5.59
N TRP A 58 12.38 -10.80 -6.07
CA TRP A 58 13.22 -11.77 -6.76
C TRP A 58 12.78 -11.86 -8.22
N ASN A 59 13.74 -11.69 -9.13
CA ASN A 59 13.54 -12.01 -10.53
C ASN A 59 13.61 -13.53 -10.68
N HIS A 60 12.52 -14.19 -11.06
CA HIS A 60 12.50 -15.65 -11.26
C HIS A 60 12.59 -16.04 -12.74
N THR A 61 12.76 -15.06 -13.63
CA THR A 61 12.84 -15.30 -15.07
C THR A 61 14.28 -15.28 -15.57
N GLU A 62 14.44 -15.68 -16.84
CA GLU A 62 15.71 -15.59 -17.58
C GLU A 62 15.96 -14.19 -18.16
N ASP A 63 15.07 -13.24 -17.90
CA ASP A 63 15.12 -11.88 -18.46
C ASP A 63 15.87 -10.91 -17.53
N THR A 64 16.38 -9.83 -18.11
CA THR A 64 17.01 -8.73 -17.38
C THR A 64 16.00 -7.60 -17.17
N ILE A 65 15.85 -7.14 -15.93
CA ILE A 65 14.78 -6.21 -15.55
C ILE A 65 15.34 -4.79 -15.37
N PRO A 66 15.11 -3.86 -16.31
CA PRO A 66 15.66 -2.50 -16.24
C PRO A 66 14.80 -1.54 -15.40
N ASP A 67 13.55 -1.91 -15.13
CA ASP A 67 12.59 -1.06 -14.44
C ASP A 67 11.55 -1.88 -13.67
N LEU A 68 10.97 -1.25 -12.65
CA LEU A 68 9.96 -1.85 -11.79
C LEU A 68 8.65 -1.08 -11.90
N TYR A 69 7.53 -1.80 -11.86
CA TYR A 69 6.20 -1.19 -11.90
C TYR A 69 5.53 -1.31 -10.54
N PHE A 70 4.78 -0.28 -10.15
CA PHE A 70 3.94 -0.32 -8.94
C PHE A 70 2.53 0.16 -9.24
N HIS A 71 1.55 -0.55 -8.70
CA HIS A 71 0.15 -0.15 -8.71
C HIS A 71 -0.17 0.72 -7.50
N LEU A 72 -0.59 1.95 -7.78
CA LEU A 72 -1.06 3.00 -6.90
C LEU A 72 -2.59 3.10 -6.92
N TYR A 73 -3.27 2.05 -6.48
CA TYR A 73 -4.74 1.89 -6.63
C TYR A 73 -5.56 3.11 -6.17
N LEU A 74 -5.15 3.78 -5.09
CA LEU A 74 -5.89 4.93 -4.58
C LEU A 74 -5.92 6.13 -5.55
N ASN A 75 -5.00 6.20 -6.51
CA ASN A 75 -5.01 7.25 -7.54
C ASN A 75 -6.17 7.10 -8.53
N ALA A 76 -6.85 5.95 -8.55
CA ALA A 76 -8.13 5.78 -9.24
C ALA A 76 -9.23 6.68 -8.66
N PHE A 77 -9.06 7.25 -7.47
CA PHE A 77 -10.00 8.16 -6.83
C PHE A 77 -9.44 9.57 -6.71
N LYS A 78 -8.42 9.93 -7.50
CA LYS A 78 -7.75 11.24 -7.43
C LYS A 78 -8.49 12.33 -8.21
N ASN A 79 -9.23 11.94 -9.24
CA ASN A 79 -10.01 12.79 -10.13
C ASN A 79 -11.07 11.94 -10.87
N MET A 80 -11.97 12.59 -11.63
CA MET A 80 -12.98 11.90 -12.45
C MET A 80 -12.43 11.29 -13.74
N ASP A 81 -11.22 11.66 -14.15
CA ASP A 81 -10.63 11.35 -15.44
C ASP A 81 -9.78 10.07 -15.44
N SER A 82 -9.49 9.50 -14.27
CA SER A 82 -8.90 8.16 -14.16
C SER A 82 -9.79 7.13 -14.89
N THR A 83 -9.17 6.11 -15.44
CA THR A 83 -9.86 5.08 -16.24
C THR A 83 -10.94 4.41 -15.42
N PHE A 84 -10.64 4.08 -14.16
CA PHE A 84 -11.61 3.53 -13.22
C PHE A 84 -12.88 4.39 -13.06
N MET A 85 -12.73 5.71 -12.90
CA MET A 85 -13.87 6.61 -12.68
C MET A 85 -14.68 6.83 -13.96
N ARG A 86 -14.02 6.89 -15.11
CA ARG A 86 -14.68 6.97 -16.43
C ARG A 86 -15.53 5.73 -16.68
N GLU A 87 -15.00 4.54 -16.40
CA GLU A 87 -15.71 3.28 -16.57
C GLU A 87 -16.82 3.07 -15.52
N ALA A 88 -16.64 3.56 -14.29
CA ALA A 88 -17.61 3.38 -13.21
C ALA A 88 -19.02 3.86 -13.60
N SER A 89 -19.10 4.90 -14.44
CA SER A 89 -20.35 5.46 -14.96
C SER A 89 -21.14 4.50 -15.87
N GLY A 90 -20.47 3.55 -16.51
CA GLY A 90 -21.08 2.56 -17.43
C GLY A 90 -21.32 1.18 -16.82
N THR A 91 -21.09 1.00 -15.52
CA THR A 91 -21.15 -0.32 -14.85
C THR A 91 -22.20 -0.38 -13.75
N ARG A 92 -22.28 -1.50 -13.04
CA ARG A 92 -23.11 -1.68 -11.82
C ARG A 92 -22.84 -0.66 -10.71
N ARG A 93 -21.81 0.19 -10.86
CA ARG A 93 -21.44 1.26 -9.92
C ARG A 93 -22.09 2.62 -10.23
N ALA A 94 -22.80 2.76 -11.35
CA ALA A 94 -23.40 4.04 -11.76
C ALA A 94 -24.28 4.66 -10.65
N GLU A 95 -25.10 3.86 -9.96
CA GLU A 95 -25.93 4.35 -8.86
C GLU A 95 -25.11 4.81 -7.65
N LEU A 96 -24.06 4.07 -7.26
CA LEU A 96 -23.16 4.49 -6.18
C LEU A 96 -22.42 5.79 -6.54
N LEU A 97 -22.05 5.93 -7.81
CA LEU A 97 -21.36 7.11 -8.32
C LEU A 97 -22.26 8.35 -8.26
N LYS A 98 -23.57 8.23 -8.53
CA LYS A 98 -24.53 9.34 -8.36
C LYS A 98 -24.52 9.90 -6.94
N TYR A 99 -24.55 9.04 -5.92
CA TYR A 99 -24.45 9.47 -4.52
C TYR A 99 -23.06 10.04 -4.22
N TRP A 100 -22.01 9.41 -4.73
CA TRP A 100 -20.65 9.88 -4.51
C TRP A 100 -20.41 11.27 -5.09
N HIS A 101 -21.08 11.62 -6.21
CA HIS A 101 -21.03 12.97 -6.78
C HIS A 101 -21.61 14.05 -5.86
N THR A 102 -22.57 13.72 -5.00
CA THR A 102 -23.17 14.68 -4.06
C THR A 102 -22.32 14.91 -2.80
N GLU A 103 -21.29 14.09 -2.58
CA GLU A 103 -20.35 14.29 -1.47
C GLU A 103 -19.51 15.57 -1.69
N PRO A 104 -19.18 16.31 -0.62
CA PRO A 104 -18.36 17.52 -0.73
C PRO A 104 -17.00 17.24 -1.38
N GLU A 105 -16.60 18.09 -2.32
CA GLU A 105 -15.35 17.95 -3.09
C GLU A 105 -14.13 17.73 -2.18
N GLY A 106 -13.96 18.54 -1.13
CA GLY A 106 -12.84 18.40 -0.20
C GLY A 106 -12.83 17.12 0.65
N GLN A 107 -13.85 16.26 0.54
CA GLN A 107 -14.03 15.10 1.40
C GLN A 107 -14.15 13.77 0.64
N LYS A 108 -14.28 13.76 -0.68
CA LYS A 108 -14.52 12.51 -1.44
C LYS A 108 -13.29 11.90 -2.10
N TRP A 109 -12.30 12.70 -2.47
CA TRP A 109 -11.11 12.25 -3.18
C TRP A 109 -10.15 11.41 -2.32
N GLY A 110 -9.47 10.48 -2.98
CA GLY A 110 -8.42 9.64 -2.42
C GLY A 110 -7.22 9.56 -3.36
N TRP A 111 -6.06 9.21 -2.82
CA TRP A 111 -4.81 9.10 -3.58
C TRP A 111 -3.77 8.37 -2.75
N VAL A 112 -2.68 7.96 -3.40
CA VAL A 112 -1.46 7.51 -2.74
C VAL A 112 -0.26 8.14 -3.42
N ASP A 113 0.60 8.75 -2.61
CA ASP A 113 1.87 9.31 -3.02
C ASP A 113 3.01 8.46 -2.48
N VAL A 114 3.98 8.18 -3.34
CA VAL A 114 5.28 7.61 -2.97
C VAL A 114 6.18 8.76 -2.55
N ASN A 115 6.36 8.92 -1.25
CA ASN A 115 7.15 10.03 -0.67
C ASN A 115 8.65 9.81 -0.90
N LYS A 116 9.09 8.55 -0.82
CA LYS A 116 10.46 8.14 -1.07
C LYS A 116 10.50 6.69 -1.56
N LEU A 117 11.34 6.41 -2.54
CA LEU A 117 11.67 5.06 -3.02
C LEU A 117 13.17 4.97 -3.23
N GLN A 118 13.83 4.02 -2.56
CA GLN A 118 15.28 3.85 -2.65
C GLN A 118 15.67 2.37 -2.61
N VAL A 119 16.80 2.04 -3.22
CA VAL A 119 17.48 0.75 -2.97
C VAL A 119 18.01 0.77 -1.55
N VAL A 120 17.80 -0.30 -0.77
CA VAL A 120 18.33 -0.39 0.59
C VAL A 120 19.85 -0.28 0.57
N GLY A 121 20.39 0.73 1.25
CA GLY A 121 21.84 1.03 1.25
C GLY A 121 22.38 1.60 -0.07
N GLY A 122 21.51 1.98 -1.00
CA GLY A 122 21.89 2.39 -2.36
C GLY A 122 21.23 3.69 -2.83
N ALA A 123 20.94 3.76 -4.13
CA ALA A 123 20.45 4.95 -4.80
C ALA A 123 19.02 5.34 -4.38
N ASP A 124 18.77 6.65 -4.27
CA ASP A 124 17.42 7.21 -4.22
C ASP A 124 16.82 7.24 -5.62
N LEU A 125 15.72 6.51 -5.79
CA LEU A 125 15.03 6.31 -7.07
C LEU A 125 13.77 7.19 -7.18
N THR A 126 13.48 8.03 -6.19
CA THR A 126 12.23 8.82 -6.13
C THR A 126 12.07 9.72 -7.36
N LYS A 127 13.17 10.27 -7.89
CA LYS A 127 13.16 11.10 -9.10
C LYS A 127 13.07 10.31 -10.41
N ALA A 128 13.22 8.99 -10.37
CA ALA A 128 13.08 8.09 -11.51
C ALA A 128 11.65 7.57 -11.71
N ILE A 129 10.72 7.97 -10.82
CA ILE A 129 9.31 7.60 -10.88
C ILE A 129 8.62 8.36 -12.03
N THR A 130 7.98 7.62 -12.92
CA THR A 130 7.12 8.18 -13.98
C THR A 130 5.78 7.45 -14.01
N PHE A 131 4.68 8.16 -14.27
CA PHE A 131 3.40 7.51 -14.53
C PHE A 131 3.38 6.88 -15.92
N VAL A 132 2.71 5.73 -16.04
CA VAL A 132 2.57 4.95 -17.27
C VAL A 132 1.15 4.38 -17.35
N HIS A 133 0.69 4.07 -18.56
CA HIS A 133 -0.71 3.73 -18.84
C HIS A 133 -0.79 2.49 -19.74
N PRO A 134 -0.44 1.29 -19.21
CA PRO A 134 -0.29 0.08 -20.04
C PRO A 134 -1.60 -0.40 -20.69
N ASP A 135 -2.75 0.04 -20.19
CA ASP A 135 -4.05 -0.47 -20.61
C ASP A 135 -4.74 0.37 -21.70
N ASP A 136 -4.60 1.71 -21.68
CA ASP A 136 -5.47 2.60 -22.48
C ASP A 136 -4.89 3.98 -22.85
N ASP A 137 -3.59 4.22 -22.63
CA ASP A 137 -2.91 5.52 -22.89
C ASP A 137 -3.54 6.74 -22.18
N ASN A 138 -4.38 6.54 -21.15
CA ASN A 138 -5.05 7.64 -20.47
C ASN A 138 -4.10 8.40 -19.53
N ALA A 139 -3.54 9.51 -20.01
CA ALA A 139 -2.61 10.35 -19.24
C ALA A 139 -3.15 10.90 -17.91
N ALA A 140 -4.47 10.93 -17.71
CA ALA A 140 -5.08 11.34 -16.45
C ALA A 140 -5.09 10.21 -15.39
N ASP A 141 -4.85 8.96 -15.80
CA ASP A 141 -4.78 7.81 -14.92
C ASP A 141 -3.39 7.67 -14.28
N GLN A 142 -3.28 8.00 -12.99
CA GLN A 142 -2.03 7.93 -12.25
C GLN A 142 -1.92 6.67 -11.38
N THR A 143 -2.57 5.57 -11.77
CA THR A 143 -2.60 4.33 -10.98
C THR A 143 -1.39 3.44 -11.18
N VAL A 144 -0.54 3.65 -12.18
CA VAL A 144 0.68 2.86 -12.36
C VAL A 144 1.88 3.77 -12.48
N ILE A 145 2.92 3.46 -11.70
CA ILE A 145 4.25 4.06 -11.86
C ILE A 145 5.23 3.04 -12.41
N ARG A 146 6.15 3.52 -13.24
CA ARG A 146 7.39 2.85 -13.64
C ARG A 146 8.55 3.53 -12.93
N VAL A 147 9.52 2.74 -12.50
CA VAL A 147 10.74 3.20 -11.82
C VAL A 147 11.94 2.64 -12.57
N ALA A 148 12.64 3.50 -13.30
CA ALA A 148 13.88 3.11 -13.97
C ALA A 148 14.98 2.80 -12.96
N LEU A 149 15.68 1.68 -13.14
CA LEU A 149 16.79 1.28 -12.28
C LEU A 149 18.12 1.77 -12.87
N PRO A 150 19.05 2.28 -12.05
CA PRO A 150 20.39 2.65 -12.52
C PRO A 150 21.21 1.42 -12.93
N GLN A 151 20.88 0.25 -12.38
CA GLN A 151 21.41 -1.05 -12.76
C GLN A 151 20.25 -2.03 -12.85
N SER A 152 20.13 -2.71 -13.99
CA SER A 152 19.11 -3.73 -14.19
C SER A 152 19.31 -4.91 -13.24
N ILE A 153 18.22 -5.54 -12.85
CA ILE A 153 18.24 -6.78 -12.07
C ILE A 153 18.52 -7.92 -13.06
N PRO A 154 19.60 -8.69 -12.89
CA PRO A 154 19.90 -9.80 -13.79
C PRO A 154 18.88 -10.94 -13.65
N PRO A 155 18.89 -11.91 -14.57
CA PRO A 155 18.18 -13.18 -14.40
C PRO A 155 18.48 -13.79 -13.03
N HIS A 156 17.46 -14.33 -12.36
CA HIS A 156 17.58 -14.90 -11.01
C HIS A 156 18.09 -13.92 -9.93
N GLY A 157 18.14 -12.63 -10.25
CA GLY A 157 18.63 -11.56 -9.38
C GLY A 157 17.63 -11.17 -8.30
N THR A 158 18.07 -10.30 -7.38
CA THR A 158 17.24 -9.82 -6.27
C THR A 158 17.49 -8.33 -6.05
N ILE A 159 16.44 -7.61 -5.65
CA ILE A 159 16.54 -6.22 -5.19
C ILE A 159 15.80 -6.05 -3.86
N GLU A 160 16.34 -5.18 -3.01
CA GLU A 160 15.67 -4.74 -1.80
C GLU A 160 15.42 -3.23 -1.85
N LEU A 161 14.17 -2.82 -1.63
CA LEU A 161 13.72 -1.44 -1.72
C LEU A 161 13.12 -0.99 -0.38
N ALA A 162 13.40 0.25 0.00
CA ALA A 162 12.70 0.94 1.09
C ALA A 162 11.77 2.01 0.50
N VAL A 163 10.51 1.99 0.95
CA VAL A 163 9.47 2.88 0.43
C VAL A 163 8.71 3.55 1.56
N ASP A 164 8.66 4.87 1.51
CA ASP A 164 7.80 5.71 2.34
C ASP A 164 6.64 6.20 1.50
N PHE A 165 5.41 6.11 2.02
CA PHE A 165 4.23 6.53 1.29
C PHE A 165 3.18 7.17 2.20
N THR A 166 2.28 7.91 1.57
CA THR A 166 1.09 8.46 2.21
C THR A 166 -0.12 8.25 1.34
N SER A 167 -1.16 7.71 1.97
CA SER A 167 -2.43 7.38 1.33
C SER A 167 -3.54 8.22 1.95
N LYS A 168 -4.31 8.93 1.13
CA LYS A 168 -5.57 9.58 1.51
C LYS A 168 -6.73 8.68 1.14
N LEU A 169 -7.57 8.35 2.12
CA LEU A 169 -8.74 7.50 1.88
C LEU A 169 -9.89 8.32 1.27
N PRO A 170 -10.50 7.85 0.16
CA PRO A 170 -11.66 8.50 -0.44
C PRO A 170 -12.93 8.24 0.36
N ARG A 171 -14.04 8.88 -0.02
CA ARG A 171 -15.36 8.36 0.35
C ARG A 171 -15.52 6.96 -0.23
N ALA A 172 -16.06 6.04 0.57
CA ALA A 172 -16.20 4.65 0.16
C ALA A 172 -17.09 4.52 -1.09
N LEU A 173 -16.46 4.19 -2.22
CA LEU A 173 -17.12 3.89 -3.50
C LEU A 173 -16.89 2.44 -3.92
N ALA A 174 -15.71 1.91 -3.58
CA ALA A 174 -15.31 0.54 -3.88
C ALA A 174 -14.52 -0.04 -2.70
N ARG A 175 -13.47 -0.81 -2.98
CA ARG A 175 -12.70 -1.62 -2.03
C ARG A 175 -11.98 -0.81 -0.92
N THR A 176 -12.12 0.51 -0.90
CA THR A 176 -11.43 1.40 0.02
C THR A 176 -12.23 2.67 0.27
N GLY A 177 -12.02 3.29 1.44
CA GLY A 177 -12.59 4.57 1.81
C GLY A 177 -13.19 4.58 3.22
N PHE A 178 -13.92 5.65 3.53
CA PHE A 178 -14.61 5.82 4.80
C PHE A 178 -16.11 6.08 4.58
N GLY A 179 -16.92 5.65 5.56
CA GLY A 179 -18.38 5.79 5.53
C GLY A 179 -18.84 7.24 5.49
N SER A 180 -20.01 7.52 4.90
CA SER A 180 -20.57 8.88 4.75
C SER A 180 -20.75 9.59 6.10
N LYS A 181 -21.05 8.83 7.16
CA LYS A 181 -21.17 9.33 8.55
C LYS A 181 -19.85 9.36 9.33
N GLY A 182 -18.74 8.91 8.72
CA GLY A 182 -17.43 8.80 9.40
C GLY A 182 -17.38 7.68 10.46
N ASP A 183 -18.28 6.71 10.35
CA ASP A 183 -18.51 5.62 11.28
C ASP A 183 -17.59 4.41 11.07
N TYR A 184 -16.99 4.27 9.90
CA TYR A 184 -16.04 3.19 9.60
C TYR A 184 -14.96 3.60 8.59
N PHE A 185 -13.90 2.79 8.58
CA PHE A 185 -12.86 2.79 7.56
C PHE A 185 -12.78 1.40 6.91
N LEU A 186 -12.94 1.35 5.59
CA LEU A 186 -12.61 0.20 4.76
C LEU A 186 -11.25 0.48 4.11
N VAL A 187 -10.21 -0.23 4.51
CA VAL A 187 -8.83 0.08 4.10
C VAL A 187 -8.24 -1.11 3.34
N ALA A 188 -8.63 -1.31 2.08
CA ALA A 188 -7.96 -2.25 1.17
C ALA A 188 -7.17 -1.47 0.11
N GLN A 189 -6.22 -2.17 -0.55
CA GLN A 189 -5.44 -1.63 -1.67
C GLN A 189 -4.79 -0.27 -1.36
N TRP A 190 -4.29 -0.12 -0.14
CA TRP A 190 -3.99 1.18 0.49
C TRP A 190 -2.51 1.56 0.44
N PHE A 191 -1.66 0.76 -0.19
CA PHE A 191 -0.22 0.99 -0.32
C PHE A 191 0.26 0.73 -1.75
N PRO A 192 1.39 1.33 -2.19
CA PRO A 192 2.03 1.01 -3.45
C PRO A 192 2.44 -0.47 -3.51
N LYS A 193 1.94 -1.22 -4.50
CA LYS A 193 2.24 -2.65 -4.65
C LYS A 193 3.06 -2.88 -5.91
N ILE A 194 4.16 -3.61 -5.80
CA ILE A 194 4.92 -4.01 -6.98
C ILE A 194 4.03 -4.82 -7.95
N GLY A 195 4.22 -4.59 -9.24
CA GLY A 195 3.62 -5.39 -10.31
C GLY A 195 4.11 -6.83 -10.26
N VAL A 196 3.48 -7.69 -11.05
CA VAL A 196 3.90 -9.09 -11.18
C VAL A 196 4.61 -9.21 -12.52
N TYR A 197 5.94 -9.37 -12.48
CA TYR A 197 6.67 -9.77 -13.67
C TYR A 197 6.50 -11.27 -13.88
N GLU A 198 6.27 -11.68 -15.12
CA GLU A 198 6.03 -13.07 -15.48
C GLU A 198 6.79 -13.43 -16.74
N GLY A 199 7.38 -14.62 -16.74
CA GLY A 199 8.06 -15.19 -17.90
C GLY A 199 7.17 -16.14 -18.70
N PRO A 200 7.70 -16.74 -19.78
CA PRO A 200 6.99 -17.76 -20.55
C PRO A 200 6.54 -18.94 -19.67
N GLY A 201 5.27 -19.32 -19.77
CA GLY A 201 4.66 -20.41 -18.98
C GLY A 201 3.93 -19.92 -17.72
N ASP A 202 4.32 -18.78 -17.14
CA ASP A 202 3.62 -18.19 -16.00
C ASP A 202 2.21 -17.77 -16.41
N ARG A 203 1.19 -18.35 -15.79
CA ARG A 203 -0.24 -18.12 -16.10
C ARG A 203 -0.58 -18.15 -17.61
N GLY A 204 0.15 -18.94 -18.40
CA GLY A 204 -0.06 -19.08 -19.85
C GLY A 204 0.58 -17.98 -20.71
N ARG A 205 1.49 -17.17 -20.16
CA ARG A 205 2.28 -16.19 -20.91
C ARG A 205 3.17 -16.85 -21.95
N LYS A 206 3.34 -16.17 -23.08
CA LYS A 206 4.26 -16.57 -24.16
C LYS A 206 5.60 -15.83 -24.13
N GLN A 207 5.64 -14.68 -23.45
CA GLN A 207 6.78 -13.77 -23.40
C GLN A 207 6.84 -13.11 -22.02
N ASP A 208 8.02 -12.65 -21.66
CA ASP A 208 8.28 -11.89 -20.44
C ASP A 208 7.53 -10.54 -20.42
N GLY A 209 7.23 -10.02 -19.22
CA GLY A 209 6.71 -8.67 -19.03
C GLY A 209 6.06 -8.43 -17.66
N TRP A 210 5.65 -7.19 -17.41
CA TRP A 210 4.85 -6.77 -16.25
C TRP A 210 3.36 -7.08 -16.36
#